data_AF-A0A453DW10-F1
#
_entry.id   AF-A0A453DW10-F1
#
_cell.length_a   1.000
_cell.length_b   1.000
_cell.length_c   1.000
_cell.angle_alpha   90.00
_cell.angle_beta   90.00
_cell.angle_gamma   90.00
#
_symmetry.space_group_name_H-M   'P 1'
#
loop_
_entity.id
_entity.type
_entity.pdbx_description
1 polymer ?
#
loop_
_entity_poly.entity_id
_entity_poly.type
_entity_poly.pdbx_seq_one_letter_code
_entity_poly.pdbx_strand_id
1 'polypeptide(L)' 'MKALEKLISGTEIDLSELETRADQPKILKQYKITPQELSISTLPEAIVCRIAARDAL' A
#
# COMPACT_ATOMS: atom_id res chain seq x y z
N MET A 1 1.81 17.96 -15.23
CA MET A 1 1.55 18.29 -13.82
C MET A 1 0.63 19.50 -13.64
N LYS A 2 0.79 20.60 -14.39
CA LYS A 2 -0.07 21.82 -14.29
C LYS A 2 -1.59 21.63 -14.22
N ALA A 3 -2.16 20.60 -14.85
CA ALA A 3 -3.59 20.30 -14.73
C ALA A 3 -3.95 19.68 -13.36
N LEU A 4 -3.04 18.89 -12.79
CA LEU A 4 -3.18 18.21 -11.51
C LEU A 4 -3.09 19.21 -10.33
N GLU A 5 -2.19 20.20 -10.45
CA GLU A 5 -1.98 21.28 -9.46
C GLU A 5 -3.25 22.10 -9.20
N LYS A 6 -4.14 22.23 -10.20
CA LYS A 6 -5.42 22.93 -10.05
C LYS A 6 -6.53 22.07 -9.42
N LEU A 7 -6.34 20.75 -9.35
CA LEU A 7 -7.32 19.78 -8.87
C LEU A 7 -7.03 19.34 -7.43
N ILE A 8 -5.77 19.33 -7.03
CA ILE A 8 -5.33 18.84 -5.72
C ILE A 8 -4.90 20.02 -4.87
N SER A 9 -5.64 20.29 -3.79
CA SER A 9 -5.22 21.21 -2.74
C SER A 9 -4.28 20.49 -1.78
N GLY A 10 -2.99 20.42 -2.12
CA GLY A 10 -1.96 19.79 -1.31
C GLY A 10 -0.55 20.03 -1.85
N THR A 11 0.44 19.51 -1.13
CA THR A 11 1.85 19.58 -1.52
C THR A 11 2.29 18.25 -2.10
N GLU A 12 2.92 18.27 -3.27
CA GLU A 12 3.57 17.10 -3.86
C GLU A 12 4.75 16.66 -2.98
N ILE A 13 4.87 15.35 -2.75
CA ILE A 13 5.91 14.75 -1.92
C ILE A 13 6.66 13.68 -2.73
N ASP A 14 7.88 13.37 -2.31
CA ASP A 14 8.66 12.33 -2.96
C ASP A 14 8.08 10.93 -2.66
N LEU A 15 8.19 10.01 -3.62
CA LEU A 15 7.66 8.65 -3.48
C LEU A 15 8.34 7.86 -2.36
N SER A 16 9.57 8.22 -1.98
CA SER A 16 10.25 7.64 -0.82
C SER A 16 9.51 7.87 0.50
N GLU A 17 8.67 8.90 0.60
CA GLU A 17 7.85 9.15 1.79
C GLU A 17 6.62 8.24 1.91
N LEU A 18 6.32 7.42 0.90
CA LEU A 18 5.11 6.61 0.90
C LEU A 18 5.10 5.57 2.02
N GLU A 19 6.25 4.92 2.26
CA GLU A 19 6.37 3.88 3.28
C GLU A 19 6.17 4.45 4.70
N THR A 20 6.68 5.65 4.96
CA THR A 20 6.56 6.29 6.29
C THR A 20 5.14 6.76 6.59
N ARG A 21 4.34 6.99 5.56
CA ARG A 21 2.93 7.41 5.66
C ARG A 21 1.94 6.25 5.55
N ALA A 22 2.43 5.03 5.34
CA ALA A 22 1.59 3.84 5.19
C ALA A 22 0.94 3.42 6.53
N ASP A 23 -0.38 3.27 6.53
CA ASP A 23 -1.13 2.72 7.66
C ASP A 23 -1.02 1.18 7.64
N GLN A 24 0.04 0.66 8.26
CA GLN A 24 0.30 -0.79 8.31
C GLN A 24 -0.89 -1.59 8.89
N PRO A 25 -1.50 -1.22 10.04
CA PRO A 25 -2.67 -1.93 10.55
C PRO A 25 -3.81 -2.02 9.53
N LYS A 26 -4.09 -0.94 8.80
CA LYS A 26 -5.14 -0.92 7.77
C LYS A 26 -4.77 -1.80 6.57
N ILE A 27 -3.51 -1.79 6.14
CA ILE A 27 -3.00 -2.65 5.05
C ILE A 27 -3.17 -4.12 5.41
N LEU A 28 -2.69 -4.54 6.59
CA LEU A 28 -2.80 -5.92 7.06
C LEU A 28 -4.26 -6.39 7.10
N LYS A 29 -5.16 -5.52 7.59
CA LYS A 29 -6.60 -5.80 7.64
C LYS A 29 -7.22 -5.92 6.25
N GLN A 30 -6.92 -4.99 5.33
CA GLN A 30 -7.52 -4.95 3.99
C GLN A 30 -7.12 -6.18 3.18
N TYR A 31 -5.83 -6.50 3.16
CA TYR A 31 -5.30 -7.64 2.42
C TYR A 31 -5.43 -8.97 3.15
N LYS A 32 -6.01 -8.97 4.37
CA LYS A 32 -6.19 -10.14 5.24
C LYS A 32 -4.89 -10.91 5.45
N ILE A 33 -3.80 -10.17 5.62
CA ILE A 33 -2.45 -10.72 5.80
C ILE A 33 -2.29 -11.15 7.25
N THR A 34 -1.88 -12.40 7.45
CA THR A 34 -1.77 -12.99 8.78
C THR A 34 -0.34 -12.91 9.31
N PRO A 35 -0.12 -12.92 10.64
CA PRO A 35 1.23 -12.98 11.21
C PRO A 35 2.02 -14.22 10.75
N GLN A 36 1.34 -15.34 10.52
CA GLN A 36 1.96 -16.57 10.02
C GLN A 36 2.51 -16.40 8.60
N GLU A 37 1.77 -15.70 7.74
CA GLU A 37 2.24 -15.37 6.39
C GLU A 37 3.50 -14.49 6.43
N LEU A 38 3.53 -13.49 7.32
CA LEU A 38 4.69 -12.63 7.53
C LEU A 38 5.93 -13.34 8.10
N SER A 39 5.78 -14.58 8.59
CA SER A 39 6.92 -15.39 9.03
C SER A 39 7.65 -16.07 7.88
N ILE A 40 7.03 -16.14 6.69
CA ILE A 40 7.56 -16.82 5.50
C ILE A 40 7.69 -15.92 4.28
N SER A 41 7.03 -14.77 4.26
CA SER A 41 7.09 -13.77 3.19
C SER A 41 7.14 -12.35 3.74
N THR A 42 7.50 -11.40 2.88
CA THR A 42 7.43 -9.98 3.19
C THR A 42 6.04 -9.40 2.94
N LEU A 43 5.75 -8.22 3.52
CA LEU A 43 4.49 -7.51 3.32
C LEU A 43 4.22 -7.18 1.83
N PRO A 44 5.19 -6.66 1.04
CA PRO A 44 4.97 -6.41 -0.38
C PRO A 44 4.68 -7.68 -1.19
N GLU A 45 5.36 -8.79 -0.90
CA GLU A 45 5.13 -10.07 -1.59
C GLU A 45 3.72 -10.61 -1.36
N ALA A 46 3.24 -10.56 -0.11
CA ALA A 46 1.88 -10.95 0.25
C ALA A 46 0.84 -10.08 -0.49
N ILE A 47 1.05 -8.76 -0.56
CA ILE A 47 0.17 -7.83 -1.28
C ILE A 47 0.16 -8.12 -2.79
N VAL A 48 1.33 -8.30 -3.40
CA VAL A 48 1.47 -8.61 -4.83
C VAL A 48 0.75 -9.92 -5.16
N CYS A 49 0.89 -10.95 -4.31
CA CYS A 49 0.19 -12.21 -4.46
C CYS A 49 -1.34 -12.03 -4.48
N ARG A 50 -1.90 -11.26 -3.54
CA ARG A 50 -3.35 -10.97 -3.48
C ARG A 50 -3.85 -10.21 -4.69
N ILE A 51 -3.10 -9.20 -5.15
CA ILE A 51 -3.44 -8.44 -6.36
C ILE A 51 -3.44 -9.36 -7.59
N ALA A 52 -2.39 -10.18 -7.74
CA ALA A 52 -2.25 -11.10 -8.86
C ALA A 52 -3.37 -12.15 -8.89
N ALA A 53 -3.75 -12.65 -7.71
CA ALA A 53 -4.86 -13.60 -7.55
C ALA A 53 -6.25 -12.96 -7.66
N ARG A 54 -6.35 -11.62 -7.79
CA ARG A 54 -7.60 -10.85 -7.68
C ARG A 54 -8.36 -11.10 -6.37
N ASP A 55 -7.63 -11.38 -5.29
CA ASP A 55 -8.13 -11.62 -3.94
C ASP A 55 -7.95 -10.38 -3.04
N ALA A 56 -7.89 -9.20 -3.67
CA ALA A 56 -7.92 -7.90 -3.02
C ALA A 56 -9.25 -7.21 -3.40
N LEU A 57 -10.15 -7.08 -2.43
CA LEU A 57 -11.42 -6.33 -2.52
C LEU A 57 -11.45 -5.29 -1.42
#